data_AF-A0A378FN94-F1
#
_entry.id   AF-A0A378FN94-F1
#
_cell.length_a   1.000
_cell.length_b   1.000
_cell.length_c   1.000
_cell.angle_alpha   90.00
_cell.angle_beta   90.00
_cell.angle_gamma   90.00
#
_symmetry.space_group_name_H-M   'P 1'
#
loop_
_entity.id
_entity.type
_entity.pdbx_description
1 polymer ?
#
loop_
_entity_poly.entity_id
_entity_poly.type
_entity_poly.pdbx_seq_one_letter_code
_entity_poly.pdbx_strand_id
1 'polypeptide(L)'
;MKNFALDLLMDLYDNELAYSRELYGESGWFDDVSAFLCYNANKALMNLGYEALFPAEMAAVNPAILAALSPNADENHDFFSGSGSSYVIGKMEETADDDWDF
;
A
#
# COMPACT_ATOMS: atom_id res chain seq x y z
N MET A 1 -28.52 -9.55 -3.62
CA MET A 1 -27.42 -9.52 -2.63
C MET A 1 -26.55 -8.27 -2.74
N LYS A 2 -26.22 -7.76 -3.95
CA LYS A 2 -25.42 -6.53 -4.12
C LYS A 2 -25.93 -5.34 -3.28
N ASN A 3 -27.24 -5.04 -3.36
CA ASN A 3 -27.82 -3.94 -2.57
C ASN A 3 -27.62 -4.14 -1.06
N PHE A 4 -27.93 -5.32 -0.53
CA PHE A 4 -27.70 -5.63 0.88
C PHE A 4 -26.24 -5.40 1.31
N ALA A 5 -25.26 -5.79 0.48
CA ALA A 5 -23.85 -5.57 0.80
C ALA A 5 -23.48 -4.07 0.79
N LEU A 6 -24.04 -3.29 -0.14
CA LEU A 6 -23.83 -1.84 -0.20
C LEU A 6 -24.52 -1.12 0.97
N ASP A 7 -25.76 -1.49 1.27
CA ASP A 7 -26.55 -0.93 2.38
C ASP A 7 -25.82 -1.18 3.71
N LEU A 8 -25.41 -2.44 3.96
CA LEU A 8 -24.65 -2.80 5.14
C LEU A 8 -23.30 -2.07 5.23
N LEU A 9 -22.61 -1.91 4.10
CA LEU A 9 -21.33 -1.18 4.07
C LEU A 9 -21.51 0.29 4.41
N MET A 10 -22.59 0.93 3.94
CA MET A 10 -22.90 2.32 4.28
C MET A 10 -23.28 2.48 5.75
N ASP A 11 -24.09 1.58 6.30
CA ASP A 11 -24.44 1.59 7.73
C ASP A 11 -23.19 1.45 8.62
N LEU A 12 -22.28 0.53 8.27
CA LEU A 12 -21.02 0.35 8.97
C LEU A 12 -20.07 1.54 8.78
N TYR A 13 -20.03 2.12 7.58
CA TYR A 13 -19.21 3.30 7.29
C TYR A 13 -19.64 4.50 8.15
N ASP A 14 -20.93 4.77 8.27
CA ASP A 14 -21.44 5.86 9.10
C ASP A 14 -21.13 5.63 10.58
N ASN A 15 -21.23 4.38 11.06
CA ASN A 15 -20.85 4.01 12.42
C ASN A 15 -19.35 4.22 12.67
N GLU A 16 -18.50 3.75 11.76
CA GLU A 16 -17.05 3.86 11.88
C GLU A 16 -16.56 5.31 11.78
N LEU A 17 -17.26 6.15 10.99
CA LEU A 17 -16.98 7.57 10.90
C LEU A 17 -17.28 8.29 12.22
N ALA A 18 -18.42 7.98 12.85
CA ALA A 18 -18.74 8.51 14.17
C ALA A 18 -17.71 8.07 15.22
N TYR A 19 -17.36 6.79 15.23
CA TYR A 19 -16.34 6.24 16.12
C TYR A 19 -14.96 6.89 15.91
N SER A 20 -14.53 7.04 14.67
CA SER A 20 -13.27 7.70 14.32
C SER A 20 -13.26 9.17 14.73
N ARG A 21 -14.41 9.87 14.67
CA ARG A 21 -14.54 11.26 15.12
C ARG A 21 -14.39 11.38 16.63
N GLU A 22 -14.97 10.45 17.39
CA GLU A 22 -14.82 10.42 18.84
C GLU A 22 -13.36 10.19 19.26
N LEU A 23 -12.60 9.38 18.51
CA LEU A 23 -11.21 9.07 18.81
C LEU A 23 -10.21 10.13 18.30
N TYR A 24 -10.37 10.60 17.07
CA TYR A 24 -9.38 11.42 16.36
C TYR A 24 -9.85 12.85 16.06
N GLY A 25 -11.05 13.24 16.50
CA GLY A 25 -11.62 14.56 16.22
C GLY A 25 -10.77 15.72 16.71
N GLU A 26 -10.05 15.54 17.82
CA GLU A 26 -9.16 16.57 18.39
C GLU A 26 -7.69 16.43 17.95
N SER A 27 -7.30 15.29 17.35
CA SER A 27 -5.90 15.03 16.96
C SER A 27 -5.53 15.61 15.59
N GLY A 28 -6.53 16.05 14.81
CA GLY A 28 -6.34 16.51 13.43
C GLY A 28 -6.11 15.40 12.41
N TRP A 29 -6.13 14.12 12.83
CA TRP A 29 -5.97 12.96 11.93
C TRP A 29 -7.29 12.41 11.41
N PHE A 30 -8.41 12.96 11.86
CA PHE A 30 -9.75 12.48 11.49
C PHE A 30 -9.94 12.43 9.97
N ASP A 31 -9.47 13.43 9.23
CA ASP A 31 -9.62 13.48 7.77
C ASP A 31 -8.79 12.40 7.07
N ASP A 32 -7.54 12.17 7.51
CA ASP A 32 -6.67 11.11 6.98
C ASP A 32 -7.25 9.72 7.26
N VAL A 33 -7.79 9.50 8.47
CA VAL A 33 -8.45 8.25 8.85
C VAL A 33 -9.72 8.04 8.02
N SER A 34 -10.52 9.09 7.80
CA SER A 34 -11.73 9.02 6.98
C SER A 34 -11.42 8.63 5.54
N ALA A 35 -10.36 9.21 4.95
CA ALA A 35 -9.92 8.83 3.60
C ALA A 35 -9.45 7.35 3.54
N PHE A 36 -8.77 6.88 4.60
CA PHE A 36 -8.36 5.49 4.72
C PHE A 36 -9.53 4.52 4.86
N LEU A 37 -10.61 4.90 5.55
CA LEU A 37 -11.85 4.12 5.61
C LEU A 37 -12.45 3.94 4.20
N CYS A 38 -12.57 5.01 3.41
CA CYS A 38 -13.07 4.93 2.03
C CYS A 38 -12.20 4.02 1.14
N TYR A 39 -10.87 4.09 1.28
CA TYR A 39 -9.95 3.22 0.56
C TYR A 39 -10.18 1.74 0.89
N ASN A 40 -10.30 1.39 2.18
CA ASN A 40 -10.52 0.01 2.61
C ASN A 40 -11.93 -0.49 2.26
N ALA A 41 -12.94 0.37 2.32
CA ALA A 41 -14.29 0.02 1.88
C ALA A 41 -14.33 -0.36 0.40
N ASN A 42 -13.64 0.39 -0.46
CA ASN A 42 -13.47 0.04 -1.88
C ASN A 42 -12.74 -1.30 -2.05
N LYS A 43 -11.69 -1.57 -1.27
CA LYS A 43 -10.99 -2.87 -1.30
C LYS A 43 -11.89 -4.02 -0.86
N ALA A 44 -12.71 -3.83 0.17
CA ALA A 44 -13.68 -4.82 0.62
C ALA A 44 -14.73 -5.13 -0.46
N LEU A 45 -15.23 -4.11 -1.16
CA LEU A 45 -16.12 -4.29 -2.30
C LEU A 45 -15.46 -5.05 -3.46
N MET A 46 -14.21 -4.73 -3.80
CA MET A 46 -13.45 -5.44 -4.83
C MET A 46 -13.23 -6.92 -4.46
N ASN A 47 -12.96 -7.23 -3.19
CA ASN A 47 -12.83 -8.62 -2.72
C ASN A 47 -14.13 -9.42 -2.89
N LEU A 48 -15.29 -8.76 -2.86
CA LEU A 48 -16.61 -9.35 -3.11
C LEU A 48 -16.98 -9.37 -4.60
N GLY A 49 -16.10 -8.89 -5.49
CA GLY A 49 -16.33 -8.79 -6.93
C GLY A 49 -17.22 -7.60 -7.34
N TYR A 50 -17.41 -6.61 -6.47
CA TYR A 50 -18.16 -5.39 -6.74
C TYR A 50 -17.25 -4.24 -7.17
N GLU A 51 -17.86 -3.24 -7.81
CA GLU A 51 -17.20 -2.00 -8.18
C GLU A 51 -16.96 -1.11 -6.95
N ALA A 52 -15.96 -0.23 -7.06
CA ALA A 52 -15.69 0.78 -6.04
C ALA A 52 -16.90 1.72 -5.89
N LEU A 53 -17.24 2.03 -4.63
CA LEU A 53 -18.34 2.93 -4.31
C LEU A 53 -17.83 4.37 -4.13
N PHE A 54 -16.70 4.54 -3.44
CA PHE A 54 -16.14 5.85 -3.16
C PHE A 54 -15.22 6.31 -4.29
N PRO A 55 -15.28 7.58 -4.70
CA PRO A 55 -14.39 8.13 -5.71
C PRO A 55 -12.95 8.20 -5.20
N ALA A 56 -11.98 8.26 -6.12
CA ALA A 56 -10.56 8.27 -5.79
C ALA A 56 -10.15 9.47 -4.92
N GLU A 57 -10.84 10.60 -5.06
CA GLU A 57 -10.63 11.80 -4.23
C GLU A 57 -10.98 11.58 -2.76
N MET A 58 -12.02 10.80 -2.46
CA MET A 58 -12.38 10.43 -1.08
C MET A 58 -11.50 9.32 -0.52
N ALA A 59 -10.91 8.49 -1.38
CA ALA A 59 -10.00 7.41 -1.01
C ALA A 59 -8.50 7.81 -1.18
N ALA A 60 -8.21 9.10 -1.13
CA ALA A 60 -6.86 9.64 -1.33
C ALA A 60 -6.03 9.49 -0.04
N VAL A 61 -5.45 8.29 0.14
CA VAL A 61 -4.60 7.98 1.29
C VAL A 61 -3.17 8.48 1.06
N ASN A 62 -2.55 9.02 2.12
CA ASN A 62 -1.14 9.40 2.08
C ASN A 62 -0.25 8.19 1.67
N PRO A 63 0.58 8.33 0.62
CA PRO A 63 1.45 7.25 0.13
C PRO A 63 2.36 6.63 1.20
N ALA A 64 2.78 7.40 2.21
CA ALA A 64 3.60 6.89 3.31
C ALA A 64 2.84 5.84 4.15
N ILE A 65 1.52 6.00 4.34
CA ILE A 65 0.67 5.04 5.05
C ILE A 65 0.50 3.77 4.21
N LEU A 66 0.33 3.90 2.90
CA LEU A 66 0.24 2.75 1.99
C LEU A 66 1.55 1.95 1.96
N ALA A 67 2.70 2.62 1.91
CA ALA A 67 4.02 1.99 1.99
C ALA A 67 4.21 1.24 3.33
N ALA A 68 3.75 1.83 4.43
CA ALA A 68 3.80 1.20 5.75
C ALA A 68 2.89 -0.04 5.88
N LEU A 69 1.82 -0.15 5.08
CA LEU A 69 0.95 -1.35 5.06
C LEU A 69 1.61 -2.56 4.40
N SER A 70 2.60 -2.35 3.54
CA SER A 70 3.32 -3.41 2.85
C SER A 70 4.81 -3.09 2.82
N PRO A 71 5.48 -3.12 4.00
CA PRO A 71 6.90 -2.81 4.11
C PRO A 71 7.79 -3.74 3.27
N ASN A 72 7.23 -4.87 2.78
CA ASN A 72 7.92 -5.89 1.99
C ASN A 72 7.51 -5.93 0.50
N ALA A 73 6.64 -5.05 0.01
CA ALA A 73 6.22 -5.09 -1.41
C ALA A 73 7.14 -4.30 -2.36
N ASP A 74 8.03 -3.49 -1.78
CA ASP A 74 9.18 -2.88 -2.45
C ASP A 74 10.27 -2.76 -1.38
N GLU A 75 10.92 -3.89 -1.05
CA GLU A 75 12.34 -3.84 -0.74
C GLU A 75 13.02 -3.23 -1.97
N ASN A 76 13.01 -1.91 -2.04
CA ASN A 76 13.86 -1.16 -2.92
C ASN A 76 15.26 -1.45 -2.38
N HIS A 77 15.85 -2.54 -2.88
CA HIS A 77 17.26 -2.81 -2.77
C HIS A 77 17.94 -1.62 -3.44
N ASP A 78 18.21 -0.57 -2.66
CA ASP A 78 19.15 0.45 -3.05
C ASP A 78 20.42 -0.31 -3.44
N PHE A 79 20.89 -0.09 -4.66
CA PHE A 79 22.01 -0.79 -5.30
C PHE A 79 23.31 -0.70 -4.46
N PHE A 80 23.32 0.12 -3.40
CA PHE A 80 24.36 0.24 -2.38
C PHE A 80 24.12 -0.54 -1.07
N SER A 81 23.01 -1.26 -0.93
CA SER A 81 22.65 -2.09 0.22
C SER A 81 22.88 -3.57 -0.11
N GLY A 82 24.09 -4.04 0.18
CA GLY A 82 24.63 -5.33 -0.26
C GLY A 82 23.99 -6.59 0.34
N SER A 83 22.75 -6.89 -0.04
CA SER A 83 22.17 -8.22 0.16
C SER A 83 21.02 -8.48 -0.83
N GLY A 84 21.34 -8.50 -2.12
CA GLY A 84 20.41 -8.90 -3.19
C GLY A 84 20.41 -10.42 -3.39
N SER A 85 19.25 -11.05 -3.30
CA SER A 85 19.03 -12.47 -3.62
C SER A 85 18.76 -12.70 -5.12
N SER A 86 19.64 -12.20 -5.99
CA SER A 86 19.71 -12.63 -7.38
C SER A 86 21.18 -12.66 -7.83
N TYR A 87 21.65 -13.84 -8.24
CA TYR A 87 22.96 -13.98 -8.85
C TYR A 87 22.90 -13.39 -10.26
N VAL A 88 23.43 -12.19 -10.46
CA VAL A 88 23.93 -11.81 -11.78
C VAL A 88 25.26 -12.53 -11.93
N ILE A 89 25.28 -13.62 -12.71
CA ILE A 89 26.54 -14.27 -13.08
C ILE A 89 27.31 -13.25 -13.92
N GLY A 90 28.34 -12.64 -13.33
CA GLY A 90 29.27 -11.79 -14.04
C GLY A 90 29.88 -12.57 -15.19
N LYS A 91 30.05 -11.94 -16.35
CA LYS A 91 30.81 -12.55 -17.44
C LYS A 91 32.22 -12.83 -16.92
N MET A 92 32.57 -14.10 -16.84
CA MET A 92 33.92 -14.55 -16.55
C MET A 92 34.73 -14.46 -17.85
N GLU A 93 35.80 -13.68 -17.83
CA GLU A 93 36.88 -13.77 -18.81
C GLU A 93 38.11 -14.36 -18.10
N GLU A 94 38.81 -15.28 -18.77
CA GLU A 94 40.07 -15.81 -18.26
C GLU A 94 41.14 -14.72 -18.34
N THR A 95 41.85 -14.51 -17.24
CA THR A 95 43.04 -13.64 -17.21
C THR A 95 44.14 -14.25 -18.07
N ALA A 96 44.77 -13.42 -18.91
CA ALA A 96 45.95 -13.79 -19.69
C ALA A 96 47.23 -13.36 -18.96
N ASP A 97 48.36 -14.02 -19.24
CA ASP A 97 49.67 -13.63 -18.66
C ASP A 97 50.03 -12.16 -18.95
N ASP A 98 49.55 -11.62 -20.08
CA ASP A 98 49.74 -10.23 -20.49
C ASP A 98 49.06 -9.20 -19.55
N ASP A 99 48.07 -9.62 -18.74
CA ASP A 99 47.42 -8.77 -17.74
C ASP A 99 48.34 -8.48 -16.52
N TRP A 100 49.47 -9.20 -16.42
CA TRP A 100 50.40 -9.15 -15.29
C TRP A 100 51.78 -8.59 -15.66
N ASP A 101 51.97 -8.11 -16.88
CA ASP A 101 53.20 -7.47 -17.35
C ASP A 101 53.16 -5.95 -17.03
N PHE A 102 53.69 -5.56 -15.87
CA PHE A 102 53.82 -4.17 -15.39
C PHE A 102 55.13 -3.50 -15.84
#